data_AF-A0A4Q4Z5Z5-F1
#
_entry.id   AF-A0A4Q4Z5Z5-F1
#
_cell.length_a   1.000
_cell.length_b   1.000
_cell.length_c   1.000
_cell.angle_alpha   90.00
_cell.angle_beta   90.00
_cell.angle_gamma   90.00
#
_symmetry.space_group_name_H-M   'P 1'
#
loop_
_entity.id
_entity.type
_entity.pdbx_description
1 polymer ?
#
loop_
_entity_poly.entity_id
_entity_poly.type
_entity_poly.pdbx_seq_one_letter_code
_entity_poly.pdbx_strand_id
1 'polypeptide(L)'
;MPSVTLSAAPANIPCPYPRCWETSGVAASKEHRAALATRDDPPTRRTNVDIGETRREQAGETLYTEGLKTCIAVVVRSRDDVAAGNWDKILAHISSNLCQDEDIPGLDEQLNNLFTLDAQTDIPNRQVFVIQAPTNGNEALQAFNDYVFGQCVGHWGQGNVIAMWRDQSKVDQPGGSRLWINGEKRVYWGADGDLIIDF
;
A
#
# COMPACT_ATOMS: atom_id res chain seq x y z
N MET A 1 22.82 -43.84 61.70
CA MET A 1 24.23 -43.41 61.79
C MET A 1 24.93 -43.82 60.51
N PRO A 2 25.90 -43.09 59.92
CA PRO A 2 26.23 -41.65 59.90
C PRO A 2 26.18 -41.04 58.47
N SER A 3 26.46 -39.74 58.35
CA SER A 3 26.71 -38.97 57.12
C SER A 3 28.07 -39.29 56.47
N VAL A 4 28.23 -38.97 55.17
CA VAL A 4 29.13 -37.94 54.59
C VAL A 4 29.18 -38.08 53.05
N THR A 5 29.08 -36.93 52.36
CA THR A 5 29.17 -36.70 50.91
C THR A 5 30.57 -36.23 50.50
N LEU A 6 31.03 -36.53 49.27
CA LEU A 6 32.00 -35.80 48.38
C LEU A 6 32.47 -36.83 47.31
N SER A 7 32.79 -36.57 46.04
CA SER A 7 32.61 -35.51 45.03
C SER A 7 33.32 -36.02 43.74
N ALA A 8 32.91 -35.47 42.59
CA ALA A 8 33.61 -35.36 41.29
C ALA A 8 33.68 -36.57 40.31
N ALA A 9 33.37 -36.21 39.05
CA ALA A 9 33.24 -36.96 37.79
C ALA A 9 34.63 -37.23 37.12
N PRO A 10 34.80 -37.60 35.81
CA PRO A 10 33.85 -37.90 34.71
C PRO A 10 34.27 -39.08 33.78
N ALA A 11 33.48 -39.38 32.73
CA ALA A 11 34.00 -39.61 31.36
C ALA A 11 32.87 -39.71 30.32
N ASN A 12 32.96 -38.82 29.33
CA ASN A 12 32.17 -38.74 28.10
C ASN A 12 32.31 -40.02 27.24
N ILE A 13 31.19 -40.54 26.75
CA ILE A 13 31.15 -41.41 25.57
C ILE A 13 30.51 -40.60 24.44
N PRO A 14 31.17 -40.41 23.28
CA PRO A 14 30.62 -39.65 22.17
C PRO A 14 29.59 -40.48 21.39
N CYS A 15 28.37 -39.96 21.25
CA CYS A 15 27.36 -40.49 20.32
C CYS A 15 27.68 -40.06 18.87
N PRO A 16 27.61 -40.96 17.88
CA PRO A 16 27.72 -40.61 16.48
C PRO A 16 26.31 -40.33 15.91
N TYR A 17 25.95 -39.06 15.79
CA TYR A 17 24.86 -38.62 14.92
C TYR A 17 25.27 -37.30 14.23
N PRO A 18 25.24 -37.20 12.90
CA PRO A 18 25.21 -35.90 12.25
C PRO A 18 23.84 -35.27 12.47
N ARG A 19 23.83 -34.11 13.13
CA ARG A 19 22.68 -33.24 13.35
C ARG A 19 22.29 -32.57 12.02
N CYS A 20 21.20 -32.99 11.40
CA CYS A 20 20.65 -32.40 10.17
C CYS A 20 19.88 -31.08 10.40
N TRP A 21 20.35 -30.15 11.24
CA TRP A 21 19.64 -28.89 11.50
C TRP A 21 20.40 -27.60 11.15
N GLU A 22 21.60 -27.67 10.55
CA GLU A 22 22.35 -26.46 10.18
C GLU A 22 22.17 -26.00 8.72
N THR A 23 21.38 -26.70 7.90
CA THR A 23 21.09 -26.28 6.51
C THR A 23 19.71 -25.62 6.33
N SER A 24 18.77 -25.78 7.27
CA SER A 24 17.42 -25.22 7.14
C SER A 24 17.33 -23.74 7.49
N GLY A 25 18.12 -23.24 8.45
CA GLY A 25 18.11 -21.83 8.85
C GLY A 25 18.71 -20.90 7.81
N VAL A 26 19.75 -21.35 7.09
CA VAL A 26 20.42 -20.55 6.05
C VAL A 26 19.63 -20.56 4.75
N ALA A 27 18.99 -21.69 4.40
CA ALA A 27 18.08 -21.78 3.25
C ALA A 27 16.81 -20.95 3.49
N ALA A 28 16.15 -21.11 4.64
CA ALA A 28 14.98 -20.29 4.99
C ALA A 28 15.34 -18.80 5.14
N SER A 29 16.52 -18.45 5.66
CA SER A 29 16.98 -17.05 5.73
C SER A 29 17.35 -16.48 4.36
N LYS A 30 17.87 -17.30 3.43
CA LYS A 30 18.12 -16.89 2.04
C LYS A 30 16.84 -16.80 1.22
N GLU A 31 15.88 -17.71 1.38
CA GLU A 31 14.56 -17.64 0.74
C GLU A 31 13.76 -16.46 1.30
N HIS A 32 13.84 -16.19 2.60
CA HIS A 32 13.21 -15.01 3.21
C HIS A 32 13.91 -13.69 2.81
N ARG A 33 15.25 -13.67 2.71
CA ARG A 33 16.00 -12.52 2.17
C ARG A 33 15.81 -12.34 0.66
N ALA A 34 15.63 -13.42 -0.10
CA ALA A 34 15.34 -13.37 -1.53
C ALA A 34 13.91 -12.89 -1.77
N ALA A 35 12.94 -13.35 -0.95
CA ALA A 35 11.57 -12.84 -0.96
C ALA A 35 11.49 -11.37 -0.53
N LEU A 36 12.33 -10.92 0.40
CA LEU A 36 12.49 -9.50 0.74
C LEU A 36 13.20 -8.70 -0.36
N ALA A 37 14.10 -9.31 -1.13
CA ALA A 37 14.81 -8.65 -2.22
C ALA A 37 13.99 -8.51 -3.51
N THR A 38 12.87 -9.24 -3.63
CA THR A 38 11.88 -9.10 -4.70
C THR A 38 10.61 -8.36 -4.28
N ARG A 39 10.50 -7.91 -3.03
CA ARG A 39 9.44 -6.96 -2.64
C ARG A 39 9.81 -5.62 -3.22
N ASP A 40 9.00 -5.13 -4.16
CA ASP A 40 8.95 -3.71 -4.43
C ASP A 40 8.36 -3.07 -3.17
N ASP A 41 9.21 -2.80 -2.18
CA ASP A 41 8.84 -1.96 -1.06
C ASP A 41 8.92 -0.49 -1.54
N PRO A 42 8.01 0.38 -1.06
CA PRO A 42 8.08 1.79 -1.38
C PRO A 42 9.44 2.35 -0.95
N PRO A 43 10.11 3.16 -1.79
CA PRO A 43 11.41 3.74 -1.46
C PRO A 43 11.36 4.50 -0.13
N THR A 44 12.51 4.54 0.57
CA THR A 44 12.64 5.22 1.87
C THR A 44 12.28 6.70 1.78
N ARG A 45 12.60 7.33 0.64
CA ARG A 45 12.18 8.69 0.33
C ARG A 45 10.83 8.65 -0.39
N ARG A 46 9.80 9.16 0.28
CA ARG A 46 8.42 9.21 -0.22
C ARG A 46 7.65 10.33 0.46
N THR A 47 6.64 10.84 -0.23
CA THR A 47 5.64 11.74 0.31
C THR A 47 4.45 10.90 0.79
N ASN A 48 4.18 10.93 2.09
CA ASN A 48 3.04 10.24 2.67
C ASN A 48 1.75 11.03 2.40
N VAL A 49 0.66 10.31 2.19
CA VAL A 49 -0.69 10.81 2.04
C VAL A 49 -1.53 10.16 3.12
N ASP A 50 -1.92 10.96 4.12
CA ASP A 50 -2.67 10.47 5.26
C ASP A 50 -4.16 10.29 4.94
N ILE A 51 -4.90 9.65 5.84
CA ILE A 51 -6.34 9.40 5.68
C ILE A 51 -7.08 10.73 5.52
N GLY A 52 -7.88 10.86 4.46
CA GLY A 52 -8.62 12.08 4.13
C GLY A 52 -7.78 13.16 3.44
N GLU A 53 -6.51 12.88 3.17
CA GLU A 53 -5.60 13.82 2.52
C GLU A 53 -5.54 13.59 1.01
N THR A 54 -5.18 14.65 0.29
CA THR A 54 -4.76 14.57 -1.11
C THR A 54 -3.44 15.29 -1.31
N ARG A 55 -2.50 14.65 -2.01
CA ARG A 55 -1.17 15.21 -2.34
C ARG A 55 -0.85 15.02 -3.81
N ARG A 56 0.02 15.88 -4.32
CA ARG A 56 0.62 15.80 -5.66
C ARG A 56 2.12 15.70 -5.56
N GLU A 57 2.75 15.14 -6.57
CA GLU A 57 4.19 14.97 -6.56
C GLU A 57 4.80 15.05 -7.97
N GLN A 58 6.09 15.42 -8.03
CA GLN A 58 6.82 15.62 -9.28
C GLN A 58 7.29 14.29 -9.89
N ALA A 59 7.59 14.32 -11.19
CA ALA A 59 8.20 13.20 -11.90
C ALA A 59 9.48 12.72 -11.19
N GLY A 60 9.59 11.40 -10.98
CA GLY A 60 10.69 10.76 -10.26
C GLY A 60 10.50 10.60 -8.74
N GLU A 61 9.57 11.34 -8.13
CA GLU A 61 9.29 11.25 -6.69
C GLU A 61 8.11 10.28 -6.42
N THR A 62 7.95 9.80 -5.17
CA THR A 62 6.97 8.75 -4.81
C THR A 62 5.88 9.27 -3.88
N LEU A 63 4.62 8.91 -4.17
CA LEU A 63 3.47 9.11 -3.26
C LEU A 63 3.10 7.79 -2.59
N TYR A 64 2.87 7.79 -1.28
CA TYR A 64 2.58 6.59 -0.49
C TYR A 64 1.39 6.83 0.45
N THR A 65 0.55 5.83 0.64
CA THR A 65 -0.50 5.84 1.66
C THR A 65 -0.67 4.46 2.28
N GLU A 66 -1.20 4.41 3.49
CA GLU A 66 -1.54 3.19 4.22
C GLU A 66 -2.88 3.32 4.94
N GLY A 67 -3.45 2.22 5.40
CA GLY A 67 -4.77 2.23 6.04
C GLY A 67 -5.95 2.15 5.06
N LEU A 68 -5.71 1.77 3.80
CA LEU A 68 -6.74 1.59 2.78
C LEU A 68 -7.51 0.26 2.96
N LYS A 69 -8.01 -0.05 4.17
CA LYS A 69 -8.81 -1.27 4.36
C LYS A 69 -10.16 -1.12 3.65
N THR A 70 -10.95 -0.15 4.10
CA THR A 70 -12.27 0.20 3.52
C THR A 70 -12.28 1.53 2.78
N CYS A 71 -11.22 2.34 2.91
CA CYS A 71 -11.06 3.62 2.20
C CYS A 71 -10.85 3.44 0.69
N ILE A 72 -10.95 4.51 -0.09
CA ILE A 72 -10.70 4.52 -1.53
C ILE A 72 -9.41 5.30 -1.79
N ALA A 73 -8.57 4.79 -2.68
CA ALA A 73 -7.47 5.57 -3.24
C ALA A 73 -7.88 6.10 -4.62
N VAL A 74 -7.81 7.41 -4.82
CA VAL A 74 -7.96 8.00 -6.16
C VAL A 74 -6.57 8.38 -6.67
N VAL A 75 -6.18 7.79 -7.79
CA VAL A 75 -4.90 8.03 -8.44
C VAL A 75 -5.15 8.82 -9.72
N VAL A 76 -4.56 10.00 -9.82
CA VAL A 76 -4.47 10.75 -11.08
C VAL A 76 -3.02 10.72 -11.52
N ARG A 77 -2.74 10.33 -12.75
CA ARG A 77 -1.37 10.33 -13.30
C ARG A 77 -1.33 10.74 -14.76
N SER A 78 -0.20 11.28 -15.21
CA SER A 78 0.06 11.49 -16.62
C SER A 78 0.36 10.16 -17.33
N ARG A 79 -0.23 9.95 -18.51
CA ARG A 79 0.17 8.86 -19.40
C ARG A 79 1.54 9.12 -20.05
N ASP A 80 1.90 10.38 -20.23
CA ASP A 80 3.09 10.78 -20.98
C ASP A 80 4.31 10.89 -20.07
N ASP A 81 5.50 10.74 -20.63
CA ASP A 81 6.73 11.06 -19.90
C ASP A 81 6.81 12.57 -19.62
N VAL A 82 6.94 12.90 -18.35
CA VAL A 82 6.97 14.27 -17.86
C VAL A 82 8.39 14.60 -17.40
N ALA A 83 8.92 15.76 -17.80
CA ALA A 83 10.26 16.18 -17.42
C ALA A 83 10.41 16.30 -15.88
N ALA A 84 11.59 15.96 -15.38
CA ALA A 84 11.90 16.08 -13.95
C ALA A 84 11.60 17.49 -13.42
N GLY A 85 10.97 17.57 -12.25
CA GLY A 85 10.55 18.83 -11.63
C GLY A 85 9.13 19.28 -11.99
N ASN A 86 8.48 18.66 -12.98
CA ASN A 86 7.08 18.92 -13.30
C ASN A 86 6.16 17.92 -12.56
N TRP A 87 4.94 18.36 -12.25
CA TRP A 87 3.92 17.53 -11.63
C TRP A 87 3.40 16.49 -12.61
N ASP A 88 3.30 15.24 -12.17
CA ASP A 88 2.87 14.14 -13.05
C ASP A 88 1.88 13.18 -12.39
N LYS A 89 1.59 13.36 -11.09
CA LYS A 89 0.67 12.51 -10.33
C LYS A 89 0.07 13.19 -9.10
N ILE A 90 -1.12 12.72 -8.73
CA ILE A 90 -1.87 13.02 -7.51
C ILE A 90 -2.32 11.69 -6.90
N LEU A 91 -2.29 11.62 -5.58
CA LEU A 91 -2.86 10.54 -4.79
C LEU A 91 -3.79 11.15 -3.73
N ALA A 92 -5.04 10.69 -3.71
CA ALA A 92 -6.00 10.99 -2.65
C ALA A 92 -6.34 9.73 -1.86
N HIS A 93 -6.33 9.85 -0.53
CA HIS A 93 -6.86 8.84 0.37
C HIS A 93 -8.26 9.28 0.82
N ILE A 94 -9.28 8.78 0.13
CA ILE A 94 -10.67 9.11 0.43
C ILE A 94 -11.23 8.14 1.45
N SER A 95 -11.69 8.66 2.58
CA SER A 95 -12.25 7.89 3.68
C SER A 95 -13.71 8.28 3.92
N SER A 96 -14.54 7.29 4.21
CA SER A 96 -15.88 7.52 4.76
C SER A 96 -15.80 7.57 6.29
N ASN A 97 -16.84 8.08 6.94
CA ASN A 97 -16.98 7.99 8.41
C ASN A 97 -16.94 6.54 8.94
N LEU A 98 -17.09 5.53 8.07
CA LEU A 98 -16.89 4.11 8.42
C LEU A 98 -15.42 3.75 8.66
N CYS A 99 -14.50 4.63 8.30
CA CYS A 99 -13.06 4.44 8.34
C CYS A 99 -12.37 5.23 9.47
N GLN A 100 -13.11 5.92 10.35
CA GLN A 100 -12.55 7.08 11.07
C GLN A 100 -12.67 7.10 12.60
N ASP A 101 -11.58 7.63 13.17
CA ASP A 101 -11.44 8.49 14.36
C ASP A 101 -11.82 9.96 14.04
N GLU A 102 -12.19 10.76 15.05
CA GLU A 102 -13.04 11.98 14.95
C GLU A 102 -12.51 13.25 14.21
N ASP A 103 -11.31 13.26 13.60
CA ASP A 103 -10.62 14.51 13.18
C ASP A 103 -10.35 14.68 11.66
N ILE A 104 -11.07 13.98 10.78
CA ILE A 104 -10.81 14.01 9.33
C ILE A 104 -11.91 14.79 8.56
N PRO A 105 -11.59 15.52 7.48
CA PRO A 105 -12.57 16.26 6.69
C PRO A 105 -13.76 15.40 6.23
N GLY A 106 -14.93 16.03 6.05
CA GLY A 106 -16.09 15.35 5.49
C GLY A 106 -15.84 14.84 4.07
N LEU A 107 -16.58 13.81 3.64
CA LEU A 107 -16.36 13.17 2.34
C LEU A 107 -16.39 14.16 1.15
N ASP A 108 -17.34 15.09 1.15
CA ASP A 108 -17.44 16.11 0.10
C ASP A 108 -16.26 17.08 0.11
N GLU A 109 -15.74 17.41 1.29
CA GLU A 109 -14.55 18.25 1.42
C GLU A 109 -13.30 17.53 0.91
N GLN A 110 -13.13 16.24 1.22
CA GLN A 110 -12.04 15.43 0.69
C GLN A 110 -12.04 15.41 -0.85
N LEU A 111 -13.22 15.21 -1.47
CA LEU A 111 -13.38 15.22 -2.92
C LEU A 111 -13.14 16.61 -3.53
N ASN A 112 -13.67 17.65 -2.90
CA ASN A 112 -13.43 19.03 -3.33
C ASN A 112 -11.95 19.41 -3.27
N ASN A 113 -11.22 18.95 -2.24
CA ASN A 113 -9.79 19.15 -2.12
C ASN A 113 -9.03 18.46 -3.27
N LEU A 114 -9.42 17.23 -3.62
CA LEU A 114 -8.87 16.52 -4.78
C LEU A 114 -9.13 17.28 -6.08
N PHE A 115 -10.37 17.66 -6.35
CA PHE A 115 -10.72 18.36 -7.60
C PHE A 115 -10.06 19.74 -7.70
N THR A 116 -9.95 20.45 -6.57
CA THR A 116 -9.23 21.73 -6.50
C THR A 116 -7.74 21.54 -6.78
N LEU A 117 -7.11 20.51 -6.19
CA LEU A 117 -5.71 20.24 -6.42
C LEU A 117 -5.46 19.82 -7.88
N ASP A 118 -6.31 18.97 -8.45
CA ASP A 118 -6.27 18.59 -9.88
C ASP A 118 -6.35 19.82 -10.78
N ALA A 119 -7.31 20.73 -10.56
CA ALA A 119 -7.43 21.95 -11.34
C ALA A 119 -6.20 22.89 -11.23
N GLN A 120 -5.47 22.82 -10.12
CA GLN A 120 -4.25 23.59 -9.88
C GLN A 120 -2.98 22.85 -10.32
N THR A 121 -3.09 21.63 -10.85
CA THR A 121 -1.95 20.80 -11.24
C THR A 121 -1.99 20.54 -12.74
N ASP A 122 -0.98 21.00 -13.46
CA ASP A 122 -0.87 20.75 -14.89
C ASP A 122 -0.34 19.33 -15.15
N ILE A 123 -1.25 18.35 -15.21
CA ILE A 123 -0.94 16.96 -15.56
C ILE A 123 -1.36 16.72 -17.03
N PRO A 124 -0.41 16.51 -17.96
CA PRO A 124 -0.72 16.25 -19.36
C PRO A 124 -1.29 14.84 -19.54
N ASN A 125 -2.17 14.65 -20.52
CA ASN A 125 -2.74 13.35 -20.92
C ASN A 125 -3.14 12.46 -19.72
N ARG A 126 -3.99 13.02 -18.85
CA ARG A 126 -4.32 12.43 -17.55
C ARG A 126 -5.07 11.11 -17.66
N GLN A 127 -4.78 10.20 -16.72
CA GLN A 127 -5.55 9.00 -16.44
C GLN A 127 -5.96 8.99 -14.98
N VAL A 128 -7.21 8.59 -14.71
CA VAL A 128 -7.77 8.55 -13.36
C VAL A 128 -8.19 7.13 -13.02
N PHE A 129 -7.74 6.66 -11.86
CA PHE A 129 -8.09 5.35 -11.32
C PHE A 129 -8.71 5.51 -9.93
N VAL A 130 -9.87 4.88 -9.73
CA VAL A 130 -10.56 4.82 -8.44
C VAL A 130 -10.37 3.40 -7.91
N ILE A 131 -9.47 3.24 -6.93
CA ILE A 131 -9.02 1.96 -6.41
C ILE A 131 -9.74 1.69 -5.08
N GLN A 132 -10.64 0.73 -5.10
CA GLN A 132 -11.63 0.50 -4.03
C GLN A 132 -11.62 -0.95 -3.52
N ALA A 133 -12.06 -1.14 -2.28
CA ALA A 133 -12.25 -2.48 -1.72
C ALA A 133 -13.53 -3.13 -2.25
N PRO A 134 -13.53 -4.44 -2.53
CA PRO A 134 -14.73 -5.20 -2.88
C PRO A 134 -15.79 -5.07 -1.77
N THR A 135 -17.04 -4.92 -2.18
CA THR A 135 -18.16 -4.67 -1.24
C THR A 135 -18.57 -5.93 -0.49
N ASN A 136 -18.42 -7.11 -1.09
CA ASN A 136 -18.80 -8.42 -0.51
C ASN A 136 -20.22 -8.43 0.12
N GLY A 137 -21.16 -7.71 -0.50
CA GLY A 137 -22.55 -7.58 -0.01
C GLY A 137 -22.77 -6.49 1.06
N ASN A 138 -21.75 -5.71 1.40
CA ASN A 138 -21.90 -4.54 2.27
C ASN A 138 -22.48 -3.35 1.49
N GLU A 139 -23.77 -3.06 1.72
CA GLU A 139 -24.50 -1.97 1.05
C GLU A 139 -23.93 -0.58 1.37
N ALA A 140 -23.44 -0.35 2.59
CA ALA A 140 -22.88 0.94 2.97
C ALA A 140 -21.54 1.19 2.25
N LEU A 141 -20.69 0.17 2.14
CA LEU A 141 -19.46 0.24 1.36
C LEU A 141 -19.76 0.39 -0.15
N GLN A 142 -20.81 -0.27 -0.64
CA GLN A 142 -21.25 -0.09 -2.02
C GLN A 142 -21.69 1.35 -2.29
N ALA A 143 -22.55 1.92 -1.44
CA ALA A 143 -22.99 3.32 -1.58
C ALA A 143 -21.82 4.30 -1.52
N PHE A 144 -20.83 4.04 -0.65
CA PHE A 144 -19.61 4.84 -0.57
C PHE A 144 -18.78 4.75 -1.87
N ASN A 145 -18.54 3.55 -2.38
CA ASN A 145 -17.81 3.32 -3.63
C ASN A 145 -18.52 4.00 -4.82
N ASP A 146 -19.83 3.79 -4.94
CA ASP A 146 -20.65 4.37 -6.01
C ASP A 146 -20.67 5.89 -5.96
N TYR A 147 -20.72 6.47 -4.74
CA TYR A 147 -20.65 7.91 -4.56
C TYR A 147 -19.32 8.49 -5.03
N VAL A 148 -18.20 7.97 -4.53
CA VAL A 148 -16.87 8.48 -4.89
C VAL A 148 -16.60 8.30 -6.39
N PHE A 149 -16.94 7.13 -6.95
CA PHE A 149 -16.80 6.89 -8.37
C PHE A 149 -17.68 7.83 -9.20
N GLY A 150 -18.94 8.03 -8.81
CA GLY A 150 -19.86 8.95 -9.46
C GLY A 150 -19.37 10.40 -9.47
N GLN A 151 -18.80 10.89 -8.36
CA GLN A 151 -18.20 12.22 -8.28
C GLN A 151 -16.97 12.35 -9.19
N CYS A 152 -16.10 11.32 -9.21
CA CYS A 152 -14.94 11.29 -10.11
C CYS A 152 -15.39 11.32 -11.59
N VAL A 153 -16.39 10.52 -11.96
CA VAL A 153 -16.98 10.52 -13.31
C VAL A 153 -17.59 11.88 -13.64
N GLY A 154 -18.28 12.51 -12.69
CA GLY A 154 -18.86 13.85 -12.88
C GLY A 154 -17.81 14.92 -13.18
N HIS A 155 -16.64 14.84 -12.53
CA HIS A 155 -15.54 15.80 -12.69
C HIS A 155 -14.68 15.55 -13.94
N TRP A 156 -14.22 14.31 -14.18
CA TRP A 156 -13.32 13.99 -15.30
C TRP A 156 -14.01 13.42 -16.55
N GLY A 157 -15.27 12.99 -16.43
CA GLY A 157 -16.03 12.33 -17.50
C GLY A 157 -15.85 10.81 -17.55
N GLN A 158 -16.90 10.10 -17.93
CA GLN A 158 -16.99 8.63 -17.91
C GLN A 158 -15.86 7.91 -18.65
N GLY A 159 -15.34 8.47 -19.74
CA GLY A 159 -14.28 7.85 -20.55
C GLY A 159 -12.87 7.96 -19.94
N ASN A 160 -12.70 8.77 -18.89
CA ASN A 160 -11.39 9.12 -18.33
C ASN A 160 -11.14 8.49 -16.95
N VAL A 161 -12.16 7.88 -16.33
CA VAL A 161 -12.11 7.30 -14.98
C VAL A 161 -12.27 5.78 -15.04
N ILE A 162 -11.34 5.07 -14.42
CA ILE A 162 -11.31 3.60 -14.38
C ILE A 162 -11.51 3.15 -12.94
N ALA A 163 -12.58 2.38 -12.68
CA ALA A 163 -12.77 1.71 -11.39
C ALA A 163 -11.90 0.45 -11.32
N MET A 164 -11.23 0.25 -10.19
CA MET A 164 -10.40 -0.92 -9.93
C MET A 164 -10.69 -1.51 -8.56
N TRP A 165 -10.85 -2.83 -8.50
CA TRP A 165 -11.04 -3.56 -7.25
C TRP A 165 -9.72 -4.15 -6.82
N ARG A 166 -9.26 -3.80 -5.62
CA ARG A 166 -7.99 -4.31 -5.08
C ARG A 166 -8.19 -5.64 -4.34
N ASP A 167 -7.17 -6.50 -4.37
CA ASP A 167 -7.19 -7.74 -3.59
C ASP A 167 -7.17 -7.43 -2.08
N GLN A 168 -8.04 -8.09 -1.32
CA GLN A 168 -8.15 -7.94 0.13
C GLN A 168 -7.59 -9.14 0.90
N SER A 169 -7.06 -10.17 0.21
CA SER A 169 -6.61 -11.42 0.82
C SER A 169 -5.57 -11.24 1.95
N LYS A 170 -4.74 -10.20 1.86
CA LYS A 170 -3.68 -9.88 2.82
C LYS A 170 -3.85 -8.51 3.50
N VAL A 171 -5.04 -7.90 3.42
CA VAL A 171 -5.24 -6.50 3.87
C VAL A 171 -4.93 -6.29 5.35
N ASP A 172 -5.14 -7.31 6.19
CA ASP A 172 -4.92 -7.27 7.64
C ASP A 172 -3.48 -7.63 8.06
N GLN A 173 -2.60 -7.95 7.09
CA GLN A 173 -1.19 -8.20 7.38
C GLN A 173 -0.40 -6.89 7.49
N PRO A 174 0.79 -6.89 8.12
CA PRO A 174 1.66 -5.72 8.12
C PRO A 174 1.97 -5.22 6.70
N GLY A 175 1.60 -3.98 6.40
CA GLY A 175 1.70 -3.39 5.06
C GLY A 175 0.63 -3.86 4.08
N GLY A 176 -0.37 -4.62 4.51
CA GLY A 176 -1.44 -5.19 3.67
C GLY A 176 -2.40 -4.16 3.08
N SER A 177 -2.53 -2.99 3.70
CA SER A 177 -3.44 -1.91 3.32
C SER A 177 -2.72 -0.68 2.77
N ARG A 178 -1.50 -0.87 2.23
CA ARG A 178 -0.69 0.21 1.66
C ARG A 178 -0.81 0.27 0.14
N LEU A 179 -0.63 1.47 -0.40
CA LEU A 179 -0.58 1.75 -1.83
C LEU A 179 0.46 2.82 -2.08
N TRP A 180 1.18 2.73 -3.20
CA TRP A 180 2.06 3.81 -3.62
C TRP A 180 2.15 3.94 -5.12
N ILE A 181 2.49 5.15 -5.55
CA ILE A 181 2.81 5.52 -6.91
C ILE A 181 4.30 5.83 -6.93
N ASN A 182 5.10 5.02 -7.64
CA ASN A 182 6.54 5.23 -7.69
C ASN A 182 6.93 6.43 -8.60
N GLY A 183 8.23 6.70 -8.70
CA GLY A 183 8.76 7.76 -9.56
C GLY A 183 8.46 7.60 -11.05
N GLU A 184 8.23 6.36 -11.49
CA GLU A 184 7.78 6.01 -12.84
C GLU A 184 6.24 5.98 -12.94
N LYS A 185 5.48 6.54 -11.99
CA LYS A 185 4.00 6.54 -12.04
C LYS A 185 3.33 5.14 -12.10
N ARG A 186 4.05 4.07 -11.74
CA ARG A 186 3.48 2.73 -11.55
C ARG A 186 2.81 2.65 -10.18
N VAL A 187 1.67 1.97 -10.12
CA VAL A 187 0.88 1.86 -8.88
C VAL A 187 0.97 0.45 -8.33
N TYR A 188 1.32 0.36 -7.06
CA TYR A 188 1.51 -0.88 -6.35
C TYR A 188 0.57 -0.98 -5.15
N TRP A 189 0.20 -2.20 -4.78
CA TRP A 189 -0.76 -2.48 -3.72
C TRP A 189 -0.28 -3.59 -2.78
N GLY A 190 -0.63 -3.44 -1.51
CA GLY A 190 -0.64 -4.54 -0.55
C GLY A 190 0.72 -4.90 0.04
N ALA A 191 0.72 -5.99 0.80
CA ALA A 191 1.87 -6.44 1.56
C ALA A 191 3.04 -6.84 0.64
N ASP A 192 2.76 -7.50 -0.48
CA ASP A 192 3.81 -7.99 -1.37
C ASP A 192 4.28 -6.94 -2.38
N GLY A 193 3.53 -5.85 -2.53
CA GLY A 193 3.80 -4.83 -3.55
C GLY A 193 3.42 -5.29 -4.94
N ASP A 194 2.18 -5.76 -5.10
CA ASP A 194 1.67 -6.18 -6.39
C ASP A 194 1.51 -4.95 -7.29
N LEU A 195 2.12 -5.01 -8.47
CA LEU A 195 1.92 -4.00 -9.52
C LEU A 195 0.49 -4.12 -10.06
N ILE A 196 -0.34 -3.09 -9.82
CA ILE A 196 -1.74 -3.07 -10.25
C ILE A 196 -2.01 -2.13 -11.41
N ILE A 197 -1.16 -1.13 -11.64
CA ILE A 197 -1.25 -0.22 -12.80
C ILE A 197 0.15 -0.02 -13.39
N ASP A 198 0.30 -0.38 -14.66
CA ASP A 198 1.49 -0.18 -15.49
C ASP A 198 1.18 0.71 -16.71
N PHE A 199 2.19 1.00 -17.52
CA PHE A 199 2.09 1.78 -18.77
C PHE A 199 1.53 1.00 -19.95
#